data_AF-A0A350IDL9-F1
#
_entry.id   AF-A0A350IDL9-F1
#
_cell.length_a   1.000
_cell.length_b   1.000
_cell.length_c   1.000
_cell.angle_alpha   90.00
_cell.angle_beta   90.00
_cell.angle_gamma   90.00
#
_symmetry.space_group_name_H-M   'P 1'
#
loop_
_entity.id
_entity.type
_entity.pdbx_description
1 polymer ?
#
loop_
_entity_poly.entity_id
_entity_poly.type
_entity_poly.pdbx_seq_one_letter_code
_entity_poly.pdbx_strand_id
1 'polypeptide(L)'
;MKQLAIIISFVFACFLGSTFGLQAQDNILQELEEIAIVDQKIMMPMRDGIRLATDIYRPKAVGKVPIIFSRTPYNFNSWGDGKQRTRTAERALEAVKRGYAYVVQNERGRYFSEGEWDILG
;
A
#
# COMPACT_ATOMS: atom_id res chain seq x y z
N MET A 1 -35.51 6.62 -42.79
CA MET A 1 -34.13 6.10 -42.74
C MET A 1 -33.14 7.02 -42.02
N LYS A 2 -33.20 8.36 -42.19
CA LYS A 2 -32.27 9.30 -41.53
C LYS A 2 -32.42 9.38 -39.99
N GLN A 3 -33.64 9.31 -39.47
CA GLN A 3 -33.95 9.32 -38.03
C GLN A 3 -33.37 8.09 -37.28
N LEU A 4 -33.41 6.91 -37.93
CA LEU A 4 -32.91 5.66 -37.36
C LEU A 4 -31.38 5.66 -37.23
N ALA A 5 -30.67 6.25 -38.20
CA ALA A 5 -29.22 6.40 -38.17
C ALA A 5 -28.72 7.35 -37.07
N ILE A 6 -29.48 8.41 -36.77
CA ILE A 6 -29.15 9.38 -35.71
C ILE A 6 -29.28 8.72 -34.32
N ILE A 7 -30.33 7.93 -34.09
CA ILE A 7 -30.55 7.22 -32.82
C ILE A 7 -29.46 6.16 -32.60
N ILE A 8 -29.08 5.41 -33.64
CA ILE A 8 -27.99 4.42 -33.56
C ILE A 8 -26.65 5.09 -33.23
N SER A 9 -26.35 6.23 -33.85
CA SER A 9 -25.11 6.97 -33.58
C SER A 9 -25.06 7.55 -32.16
N PHE A 10 -26.20 7.98 -31.62
CA PHE A 10 -26.29 8.50 -30.24
C PHE A 10 -26.16 7.38 -29.18
N VAL A 11 -26.74 6.21 -29.42
CA VAL A 11 -26.58 5.03 -28.55
C VAL A 11 -25.14 4.51 -28.56
N PHE A 12 -24.48 4.54 -29.72
CA PHE A 12 -23.06 4.16 -29.84
C PHE A 12 -22.14 5.14 -29.10
N ALA A 13 -22.41 6.45 -29.18
CA ALA A 13 -21.68 7.48 -28.43
C ALA A 13 -21.83 7.33 -26.90
N CYS A 14 -23.02 6.96 -26.41
CA CYS A 14 -23.24 6.67 -24.99
C CYS A 14 -22.54 5.37 -24.53
N PHE A 15 -22.34 4.40 -25.43
CA PHE A 15 -21.61 3.17 -25.12
C PHE A 15 -20.08 3.38 -25.08
N LEU A 16 -19.56 4.34 -25.85
CA LEU A 16 -18.15 4.75 -25.80
C LEU A 16 -17.85 5.69 -24.63
N GLY A 17 -18.79 6.56 -24.22
CA GLY A 17 -18.59 7.48 -23.11
C GLY A 17 -18.54 6.81 -21.73
N SER A 18 -19.16 5.64 -21.57
CA SER A 18 -19.25 4.93 -20.29
C SER A 18 -17.98 4.16 -19.92
N THR A 19 -17.05 3.92 -20.85
CA THR A 19 -15.79 3.22 -20.57
C THR A 19 -14.68 4.16 -20.07
N PHE A 20 -14.77 5.47 -20.33
CA PHE A 20 -13.75 6.45 -19.89
C PHE A 20 -13.84 6.83 -18.40
N GLY A 21 -14.93 6.51 -17.71
CA GLY A 21 -15.15 6.90 -16.32
C GLY A 21 -14.62 5.93 -15.25
N LEU A 22 -13.99 4.81 -15.63
CA LEU A 22 -13.73 3.68 -14.72
C LEU A 22 -12.26 3.46 -14.33
N GLN A 23 -11.30 4.26 -14.81
CA GLN A 23 -9.86 4.00 -14.62
C GLN A 23 -9.02 5.24 -14.28
N ALA A 24 -9.41 6.01 -13.27
CA ALA A 24 -8.55 7.06 -12.71
C ALA A 24 -8.37 6.91 -11.20
N GLN A 25 -8.32 5.67 -10.71
CA GLN A 25 -7.86 5.42 -9.36
C GLN A 25 -6.36 5.16 -9.44
N ASP A 26 -5.57 6.22 -9.25
CA ASP A 26 -4.11 6.12 -9.11
C ASP A 26 -3.82 5.09 -8.02
N ASN A 27 -3.30 3.93 -8.44
CA ASN A 27 -3.02 2.85 -7.52
C ASN A 27 -1.71 3.16 -6.78
N ILE A 28 -1.83 3.75 -5.60
CA ILE A 28 -0.71 4.12 -4.71
C ILE A 28 0.30 2.96 -4.53
N LEU A 29 -0.17 1.71 -4.55
CA LEU A 29 0.72 0.54 -4.47
C LEU A 29 1.60 0.41 -5.71
N GLN A 30 1.04 0.63 -6.90
CA GLN A 30 1.78 0.60 -8.15
C GLN A 30 2.83 1.72 -8.18
N GLU A 31 2.46 2.93 -7.78
CA GLU A 31 3.42 4.05 -7.72
C GLU A 31 4.57 3.74 -6.74
N LEU A 32 4.26 3.13 -5.59
CA LEU A 32 5.28 2.66 -4.65
C LEU A 32 6.20 1.60 -5.26
N GLU A 33 5.65 0.60 -5.95
CA GLU A 33 6.44 -0.45 -6.61
C GLU A 33 7.39 0.11 -7.67
N GLU A 34 6.99 1.20 -8.34
CA GLU A 34 7.83 1.89 -9.32
C GLU A 34 9.03 2.59 -8.68
N ILE A 35 8.85 3.26 -7.54
CA ILE A 35 9.91 4.09 -6.94
C ILE A 35 10.66 3.43 -5.76
N ALA A 36 10.10 2.37 -5.18
CA ALA A 36 10.61 1.71 -3.99
C ALA A 36 10.95 0.23 -4.23
N ILE A 37 11.94 -0.27 -3.51
CA ILE A 37 12.10 -1.68 -3.20
C ILE A 37 11.21 -1.96 -1.98
N VAL A 38 10.32 -2.94 -2.12
CA VAL A 38 9.31 -3.27 -1.11
C VAL A 38 9.54 -4.68 -0.60
N ASP A 39 9.86 -4.80 0.69
CA ASP A 39 9.98 -6.07 1.40
C ASP A 39 8.84 -6.16 2.42
N GLN A 40 7.91 -7.09 2.24
CA GLN A 40 6.73 -7.24 3.12
C GLN A 40 6.88 -8.42 4.08
N LYS A 41 6.35 -8.25 5.29
CA LYS A 41 6.22 -9.26 6.35
C LYS A 41 7.54 -9.95 6.68
N ILE A 42 8.61 -9.17 6.69
CA ILE A 42 9.91 -9.66 7.13
C ILE A 42 9.85 -9.89 8.63
N MET A 43 10.09 -11.14 9.03
CA MET A 43 9.99 -11.58 10.43
C MET A 43 11.29 -11.27 11.16
N MET A 44 11.34 -10.10 11.80
CA MET A 44 12.54 -9.59 12.48
C MET A 44 12.72 -10.28 13.84
N PRO A 45 13.82 -11.02 14.06
CA PRO A 45 14.04 -11.73 15.31
C PRO A 45 14.37 -10.74 16.44
N MET A 46 13.73 -10.96 17.59
CA MET A 46 14.01 -10.24 18.83
C MET A 46 14.95 -11.04 19.73
N ARG A 47 15.43 -10.39 20.81
CA ARG A 47 16.36 -11.00 21.79
C ARG A 47 15.85 -12.30 22.42
N ASP A 48 14.54 -12.47 22.48
CA ASP A 48 13.84 -13.60 23.09
C ASP A 48 13.38 -14.63 22.05
N GLY A 49 13.87 -14.54 20.80
CA GLY A 49 13.59 -15.49 19.71
C GLY A 49 12.27 -15.26 18.99
N ILE A 50 11.34 -14.51 19.59
CA ILE A 50 10.07 -14.11 18.96
C ILE A 50 10.36 -13.14 17.81
N ARG A 51 9.56 -13.23 16.74
CA ARG A 51 9.75 -12.44 15.53
C ARG A 51 8.61 -11.45 15.31
N LEU A 52 8.97 -10.22 14.94
CA LEU A 52 8.02 -9.15 14.66
C LEU A 52 7.91 -8.90 13.16
N ALA A 53 6.68 -8.94 12.64
CA ALA A 53 6.41 -8.69 11.23
C ALA A 53 6.67 -7.22 10.87
N THR A 54 7.47 -7.02 9.83
CA THR A 54 7.97 -5.70 9.43
C THR A 54 7.87 -5.54 7.91
N ASP A 55 7.22 -4.47 7.46
CA ASP A 55 7.25 -4.04 6.06
C ASP A 55 8.28 -2.91 5.90
N ILE A 56 9.12 -3.02 4.86
CA ILE A 56 10.21 -2.09 4.55
C ILE A 56 9.98 -1.55 3.13
N TYR A 57 9.92 -0.22 3.02
CA TYR A 57 9.82 0.51 1.77
C TYR A 57 11.06 1.37 1.62
N ARG A 58 11.93 1.05 0.66
CA ARG A 58 13.23 1.71 0.47
C ARG A 58 13.28 2.37 -0.91
N PRO A 59 13.67 3.65 -1.05
CA PRO A 59 13.88 4.25 -2.36
C PRO A 59 14.89 3.43 -3.18
N LYS A 60 14.72 3.35 -4.51
CA LYS A 60 15.67 2.73 -5.45
C LYS A 60 16.97 3.56 -5.65
N ALA A 61 17.42 4.25 -4.61
CA ALA A 61 18.62 5.08 -4.63
C ALA A 61 19.90 4.26 -4.41
N VAL A 62 21.05 4.79 -4.85
CA VAL A 62 22.36 4.20 -4.59
C VAL A 62 22.82 4.61 -3.18
N GLY A 63 23.09 3.64 -2.31
CA GLY A 63 23.67 3.86 -0.99
C GLY A 63 22.66 3.79 0.17
N LYS A 64 23.08 4.28 1.34
CA LYS A 64 22.28 4.28 2.56
C LYS A 64 21.36 5.50 2.59
N VAL A 65 20.14 5.32 3.12
CA VAL A 65 19.16 6.39 3.33
C VAL A 65 18.71 6.43 4.79
N PRO A 66 18.30 7.59 5.32
CA PRO A 66 17.69 7.67 6.65
C PRO A 66 16.37 6.87 6.70
N ILE A 67 16.03 6.36 7.88
CA ILE A 67 14.82 5.55 8.11
C ILE A 67 13.84 6.35 8.97
N ILE A 68 12.58 6.36 8.54
CA ILE A 68 11.42 6.66 9.40
C ILE A 68 10.87 5.32 9.88
N PHE A 69 11.00 5.06 11.18
CA PHE A 69 10.54 3.82 11.81
C PHE A 69 9.23 4.05 12.56
N SER A 70 8.21 3.24 12.27
CA SER A 70 6.93 3.25 12.95
C SER A 70 6.62 1.87 13.49
N ARG A 71 6.54 1.75 14.81
CA ARG A 71 6.01 0.54 15.46
C ARG A 71 4.56 0.80 15.86
N THR A 72 3.67 -0.15 15.55
CA THR A 72 2.23 0.07 15.70
C THR A 72 1.47 -1.15 16.24
N PRO A 73 0.49 -0.95 17.14
CA PRO A 73 -0.45 -2.00 17.56
C PRO A 73 -1.59 -2.21 16.56
N TYR A 74 -1.60 -1.52 15.41
CA TYR A 74 -2.68 -1.55 14.40
C TYR A 74 -2.28 -2.33 13.14
N ASN A 75 -3.28 -2.86 12.43
CA ASN A 75 -3.03 -3.67 11.24
C ASN A 75 -2.42 -2.80 10.14
N PHE A 76 -1.23 -3.14 9.65
CA PHE A 76 -0.60 -2.44 8.53
C PHE A 76 -0.86 -3.10 7.17
N ASN A 77 -1.56 -4.24 7.12
CA ASN A 77 -1.84 -4.97 5.88
C ASN A 77 -2.59 -4.11 4.86
N SER A 78 -2.20 -4.23 3.59
CA SER A 78 -2.84 -3.52 2.47
C SER A 78 -4.24 -4.00 2.15
N TRP A 79 -4.68 -5.12 2.72
CA TRP A 79 -6.02 -5.69 2.53
C TRP A 79 -6.64 -6.09 3.87
N GLY A 80 -7.93 -5.77 4.05
CA GLY A 80 -8.71 -6.20 5.21
C GLY A 80 -10.21 -6.05 4.93
N ASP A 81 -11.01 -7.00 5.41
CA ASP A 81 -12.49 -6.99 5.26
C ASP A 81 -12.96 -6.87 3.80
N GLY A 82 -12.21 -7.48 2.87
CA GLY A 82 -12.48 -7.41 1.43
C GLY A 82 -12.18 -6.06 0.79
N LYS A 83 -11.56 -5.11 1.50
CA LYS A 83 -11.22 -3.77 1.02
C LYS A 83 -9.71 -3.53 1.06
N GLN A 84 -9.23 -2.82 0.05
CA GLN A 84 -7.85 -2.32 0.03
C GLN A 84 -7.71 -1.16 1.02
N ARG A 85 -6.64 -1.17 1.81
CA ARG A 85 -6.28 -0.13 2.78
C ARG A 85 -4.98 0.53 2.31
N THR A 86 -5.03 1.84 2.06
CA THR A 86 -3.92 2.60 1.46
C THR A 86 -3.08 3.38 2.47
N ARG A 87 -3.56 3.54 3.71
CA ARG A 87 -2.93 4.43 4.71
C ARG A 87 -1.44 4.17 4.98
N THR A 88 -1.02 2.90 5.03
CA THR A 88 0.41 2.55 5.19
C THR A 88 1.20 2.92 3.93
N ALA A 89 0.62 2.63 2.77
CA ALA A 89 1.21 2.91 1.47
C ALA A 89 1.35 4.41 1.20
N GLU A 90 0.36 5.23 1.58
CA GLU A 90 0.41 6.70 1.47
C GLU A 90 1.60 7.27 2.25
N ARG A 91 1.80 6.81 3.49
CA ARG A 91 2.95 7.23 4.33
C ARG A 91 4.28 6.77 3.76
N ALA A 92 4.33 5.52 3.29
CA ALA A 92 5.52 4.99 2.64
C ALA A 92 5.86 5.79 1.38
N LEU A 93 4.86 6.11 0.55
CA LEU A 93 5.03 6.85 -0.69
C LEU A 93 5.57 8.26 -0.41
N GLU A 94 4.98 8.96 0.56
CA GLU A 94 5.45 10.28 0.97
C GLU A 94 6.90 10.24 1.47
N ALA A 95 7.25 9.28 2.32
CA ALA A 95 8.60 9.13 2.85
C ALA A 95 9.61 8.81 1.74
N VAL A 96 9.29 7.87 0.85
CA VAL A 96 10.16 7.46 -0.26
C VAL A 96 10.37 8.60 -1.25
N LYS A 97 9.31 9.38 -1.60
CA LYS A 97 9.44 10.59 -2.43
C LYS A 97 10.38 11.63 -1.83
N ARG A 98 10.49 11.69 -0.50
CA ARG A 98 11.41 12.58 0.25
C ARG A 98 12.80 11.98 0.47
N GLY A 99 13.09 10.80 -0.07
CA GLY A 99 14.39 10.13 0.05
C GLY A 99 14.61 9.35 1.34
N TYR A 100 13.55 9.08 2.12
CA TYR A 100 13.61 8.25 3.32
C TYR A 100 13.18 6.82 3.01
N ALA A 101 13.76 5.84 3.71
CA ALA A 101 13.11 4.55 3.84
C ALA A 101 12.01 4.64 4.91
N TYR A 102 10.86 4.01 4.65
CA TYR A 102 9.80 3.86 5.62
C TYR A 102 9.74 2.41 6.09
N VAL A 103 9.79 2.21 7.41
CA VAL A 103 9.73 0.88 8.01
C VAL A 103 8.59 0.87 9.00
N VAL A 104 7.63 -0.04 8.80
CA VAL A 104 6.50 -0.24 9.70
C VAL A 104 6.53 -1.65 10.28
N GLN A 105 6.38 -1.75 11.60
CA GLN A 105 6.44 -3.02 12.31
C GLN A 105 5.21 -3.18 13.21
N ASN A 106 4.63 -4.38 13.21
CA ASN A 106 3.60 -4.71 14.18
C ASN A 106 4.23 -5.01 15.55
N GLU A 107 3.62 -4.47 16.59
CA GLU A 107 4.00 -4.79 17.97
C GLU A 107 3.88 -6.29 18.25
N ARG A 108 4.56 -6.73 19.30
CA ARG A 108 4.50 -8.11 19.80
C ARG A 108 3.05 -8.52 20.06
N GLY A 109 2.71 -9.75 19.66
CA GLY A 109 1.35 -10.29 19.77
C GLY A 109 0.29 -9.56 18.96
N ARG A 110 0.68 -8.73 18.00
CA ARG A 110 -0.27 -8.02 17.12
C ARG A 110 -0.16 -8.51 15.68
N TYR A 111 -1.32 -8.91 15.15
CA TYR A 111 -1.54 -9.30 13.76
C TYR A 111 -0.55 -10.37 13.27
N PHE A 112 0.48 -9.96 12.52
CA PHE A 112 1.44 -10.87 11.89
C PHE A 112 2.69 -11.09 12.76
N SER A 113 2.83 -10.33 13.85
CA SER A 113 3.91 -10.52 14.81
C SER A 113 3.59 -11.63 15.80
N GLU A 114 4.62 -12.37 16.18
CA GLU A 114 4.55 -13.43 17.18
C GLU A 114 4.51 -12.86 18.62
N GLY A 115 4.26 -13.75 19.59
CA GLY A 115 4.24 -13.47 21.02
C GLY A 115 2.87 -13.07 21.54
N GLU A 116 2.83 -12.67 22.81
CA GLU A 116 1.61 -12.19 23.48
C GLU A 116 1.58 -10.66 23.52
N TRP A 117 0.39 -10.09 23.36
CA TRP A 117 0.21 -8.66 23.41
C TRP A 117 0.01 -8.19 24.85
N ASP A 118 0.77 -7.17 25.24
CA ASP A 118 0.59 -6.46 26.51
C ASP A 118 0.20 -5.01 26.24
N ILE A 119 -0.81 -4.53 26.94
CA ILE A 119 -1.27 -3.16 26.78
C ILE A 119 -0.30 -2.25 27.53
N LEU A 120 0.47 -1.46 26.77
CA LEU A 120 1.56 -0.57 27.25
C LEU A 120 2.93 -1.24 27.44
N GLY A 121 3.06 -2.52 27.08
CA GLY A 121 4.29 -3.30 27.26
C GLY A 121 4.53 -3.71 28.70
#